data_AF-A0A8C2PR38-F1
#
_entry.id   AF-A0A8C2PR38-F1
#
_cell.length_a   1.000
_cell.length_b   1.000
_cell.length_c   1.000
_cell.angle_alpha   90.00
_cell.angle_beta   90.00
_cell.angle_gamma   90.00
#
_symmetry.space_group_name_H-M   'P 1'
#
loop_
_entity.id
_entity.type
_entity.pdbx_description
1 polymer ?
#
loop_
_entity_poly.entity_id
_entity_poly.type
_entity_poly.pdbx_seq_one_letter_code
_entity_poly.pdbx_strand_id
1 'polypeptide(L)'
;MMSPTKQSTWEKPDELKSPAEQMLSKCPWKEYKSDTGKPYYYNSQTKESRWTKPKELEDLEGQTADVVAPGTTPALISQSESSVTVAAVAETEATMATVATEEQPSHVPAQVAEVSSDVTVNSTEEANDVSKEERPELVKKVYKWNTKEEAKQAFKELLKEKGVSSNASWEQAMKLIINDPRYSALPKLSEKKQAFNAYKVQTEKEEKEEARIKYKESKETFQRFLENHEKMTSTTRYKKAEQMFGDQEVWSCVPERDRQEIYEDVLFYLAKKEKEQAKQLRKRNWEALKNILDNMANVTYRTTWSEAQQYLLDNPTFAEDEELQNMDKEDALICFEEHIRALEKEEEEEKQKTLLRERRRQRKNRESFQKFLDELHDHGQLHSMSAWIEMYPTVSADIRFNNMLGQPGSTPLDLFKFYVEDLKARYHDEKRIIKDILRDKGLLVEVNTGFEEFGSVISSDKRATTLDAGNIKLAFNSLLEKAEAREREREKEEARKMKRKEAAFKSMLKQATPPLEPEATWEGVRERFLKEPAFEDITLESERKRIFKDFMHVLEHVEEHVRDELNESTFTL
;
A
#
# COMPACT_ATOMS: atom_id res chain seq x y z
N MET A 1 -33.36 -1.02 -8.31
CA MET A 1 -34.52 -1.95 -8.32
C MET A 1 -35.68 -1.23 -7.68
N MET A 2 -36.83 -1.15 -8.37
CA MET A 2 -37.96 -0.28 -8.00
C MET A 2 -38.98 -1.05 -7.17
N SER A 3 -39.32 -0.53 -5.99
CA SER A 3 -40.48 -0.92 -5.18
C SER A 3 -41.75 -0.20 -5.67
N PRO A 4 -42.97 -0.69 -5.34
CA PRO A 4 -44.23 -0.27 -5.97
C PRO A 4 -44.81 1.05 -5.44
N THR A 5 -44.09 1.78 -4.60
CA THR A 5 -44.51 3.06 -4.03
C THR A 5 -43.53 4.13 -4.53
N LYS A 6 -43.97 4.92 -5.52
CA LYS A 6 -43.17 5.99 -6.17
C LYS A 6 -42.91 7.19 -5.23
N GLN A 7 -42.21 6.96 -4.11
CA GLN A 7 -41.65 8.00 -3.24
C GLN A 7 -40.15 7.71 -3.07
N SER A 8 -39.30 8.72 -3.30
CA SER A 8 -37.87 8.61 -3.04
C SER A 8 -37.62 8.83 -1.56
N THR A 9 -37.26 7.78 -0.85
CA THR A 9 -36.80 7.86 0.54
C THR A 9 -35.31 7.57 0.57
N TRP A 10 -34.54 8.35 1.34
CA TRP A 10 -33.08 8.21 1.46
C TRP A 10 -32.64 6.98 2.28
N GLU A 11 -33.58 6.19 2.78
CA GLU A 11 -33.33 4.97 3.54
C GLU A 11 -33.80 3.72 2.78
N LYS A 12 -32.99 2.67 2.81
CA LYS A 12 -33.22 1.38 2.15
C LYS A 12 -34.51 0.74 2.70
N PRO A 13 -35.50 0.38 1.83
CA PRO A 13 -36.75 -0.23 2.26
C PRO A 13 -36.53 -1.52 3.09
N ASP A 14 -37.33 -1.71 4.14
CA ASP A 14 -37.17 -2.81 5.11
C ASP A 14 -37.30 -4.21 4.47
N GLU A 15 -37.94 -4.30 3.31
CA GLU A 15 -38.09 -5.52 2.49
C GLU A 15 -36.79 -5.98 1.83
N LEU A 16 -35.76 -5.11 1.76
CA LEU A 16 -34.45 -5.41 1.18
C LEU A 16 -33.33 -5.54 2.22
N LYS A 17 -33.67 -5.47 3.51
CA LYS A 17 -32.70 -5.58 4.61
C LYS A 17 -32.43 -7.05 4.93
N SER A 18 -31.15 -7.39 5.15
CA SER A 18 -30.78 -8.74 5.60
C SER A 18 -31.35 -9.02 7.01
N PRO A 19 -31.50 -10.29 7.44
CA PRO A 19 -31.93 -10.62 8.79
C PRO A 19 -31.07 -9.94 9.88
N ALA A 20 -29.76 -9.77 9.63
CA ALA A 20 -28.86 -9.03 10.51
C ALA A 20 -29.14 -7.50 10.53
N GLU A 21 -29.45 -6.90 9.38
CA GLU A 21 -29.84 -5.48 9.28
C GLU A 21 -31.19 -5.18 9.98
N GLN A 22 -32.11 -6.16 10.01
CA GLN A 22 -33.37 -6.05 10.77
C GLN A 22 -33.18 -6.16 12.29
N MET A 23 -32.23 -6.98 12.76
CA MET A 23 -31.91 -7.06 14.19
C MET A 23 -31.22 -5.79 14.70
N LEU A 24 -30.31 -5.21 13.90
CA LEU A 24 -29.65 -3.94 14.25
C LEU A 24 -30.63 -2.76 14.29
N SER A 25 -31.69 -2.79 13.48
CA SER A 25 -32.76 -1.78 13.48
C SER A 25 -33.63 -1.81 14.76
N LYS A 26 -33.64 -2.93 15.50
CA LYS A 26 -34.34 -3.10 16.78
C LYS A 26 -33.46 -2.79 18.00
N CYS A 27 -32.15 -2.58 17.82
CA CYS A 27 -31.26 -2.24 18.93
C CYS A 27 -31.35 -0.73 19.24
N PRO A 28 -31.60 -0.34 20.50
CA PRO A 28 -31.75 1.07 20.86
C PRO A 28 -30.41 1.83 20.91
N TRP A 29 -29.28 1.13 20.97
CA TRP A 29 -27.93 1.70 21.06
C TRP A 29 -27.28 1.88 19.68
N LYS A 30 -26.71 3.06 19.43
CA LYS A 30 -25.95 3.39 18.21
C LYS A 30 -24.57 3.91 18.57
N GLU A 31 -23.56 3.50 17.81
CA GLU A 31 -22.18 4.01 17.94
C GLU A 31 -22.02 5.32 17.16
N TYR A 32 -21.42 6.31 17.80
CA TYR A 32 -21.05 7.61 17.24
C TYR A 32 -19.59 7.91 17.57
N LYS A 33 -18.97 8.84 16.84
CA LYS A 33 -17.60 9.28 17.09
C LYS A 33 -17.61 10.71 17.60
N SER A 34 -16.84 10.99 18.65
CA SER A 34 -16.59 12.36 19.12
C SER A 34 -15.75 13.15 18.11
N ASP A 35 -15.68 14.46 18.30
CA ASP A 35 -14.74 15.39 17.66
C ASP A 35 -13.27 14.96 17.76
N THR A 36 -12.93 14.23 18.82
CA THR A 36 -11.62 13.64 19.10
C THR A 36 -11.45 12.22 18.53
N GLY A 37 -12.42 11.73 17.77
CA GLY A 37 -12.39 10.41 17.12
C GLY A 37 -12.66 9.22 18.03
N LYS A 38 -12.99 9.45 19.32
CA LYS A 38 -13.30 8.38 20.28
C LYS A 38 -14.75 7.90 20.09
N PRO A 39 -15.00 6.57 20.02
CA PRO A 39 -16.34 6.05 19.90
C PRO A 39 -17.13 6.24 21.21
N TYR A 40 -18.39 6.64 21.11
CA TYR A 40 -19.36 6.70 22.20
C TYR A 40 -20.70 6.10 21.74
N TYR A 41 -21.44 5.51 22.68
CA TYR A 41 -22.66 4.78 22.40
C TYR A 41 -23.86 5.56 22.95
N TYR A 42 -24.83 5.83 22.09
CA TYR A 42 -26.03 6.59 22.41
C TYR A 42 -27.27 5.71 22.32
N ASN A 43 -28.07 5.67 23.39
CA ASN A 43 -29.35 4.99 23.43
C ASN A 43 -30.46 5.93 22.96
N SER A 44 -31.08 5.61 21.83
CA SER A 44 -32.16 6.38 21.24
C SER A 44 -33.48 6.37 22.03
N GLN A 45 -33.68 5.37 22.91
CA GLN A 45 -34.88 5.24 23.75
C GLN A 45 -34.70 5.94 25.11
N THR A 46 -33.57 5.76 25.79
CA THR A 46 -33.32 6.36 27.12
C THR A 46 -32.66 7.74 27.04
N LYS A 47 -32.17 8.15 25.85
CA LYS A 47 -31.37 9.36 25.60
C LYS A 47 -30.07 9.43 26.41
N GLU A 48 -29.55 8.28 26.81
CA GLU A 48 -28.28 8.17 27.54
C GLU A 48 -27.10 7.99 26.59
N SER A 49 -25.97 8.64 26.88
CA SER A 49 -24.69 8.45 26.20
C SER A 49 -23.67 7.82 27.15
N ARG A 50 -22.97 6.77 26.69
CA ARG A 50 -21.89 6.13 27.44
C ARG A 50 -20.64 5.94 26.57
N TRP A 51 -19.47 5.95 27.22
CA TRP A 51 -18.17 5.77 26.55
C TRP A 51 -17.74 4.30 26.48
N THR A 52 -18.40 3.42 27.24
CA THR A 52 -18.16 1.97 27.27
C THR A 52 -19.22 1.25 26.45
N LYS A 53 -18.83 0.22 25.69
CA LYS A 53 -19.78 -0.54 24.85
C LYS A 53 -20.88 -1.16 25.74
N PRO A 54 -22.17 -0.89 25.49
CA PRO A 54 -23.26 -1.53 26.23
C PRO A 54 -23.28 -3.04 26.04
N LYS A 55 -23.44 -3.81 27.13
CA LYS A 55 -23.60 -5.28 27.08
C LYS A 55 -24.70 -5.73 26.11
N GLU A 56 -25.81 -5.00 26.06
CA GLU A 56 -26.92 -5.26 25.13
C GLU A 56 -26.50 -5.18 23.64
N LEU A 57 -25.51 -4.35 23.31
CA LEU A 57 -24.97 -4.21 21.96
C LEU A 57 -23.93 -5.32 21.68
N GLU A 58 -23.14 -5.67 22.69
CA GLU A 58 -22.13 -6.74 22.64
C GLU A 58 -22.76 -8.14 22.49
N ASP A 59 -23.84 -8.42 23.23
CA ASP A 59 -24.59 -9.69 23.16
C ASP A 59 -25.28 -9.87 21.80
N LEU A 60 -25.73 -8.78 21.17
CA LEU A 60 -26.33 -8.78 19.83
C LEU A 60 -25.29 -8.95 18.72
N GLU A 61 -24.12 -8.30 18.82
CA GLU A 61 -23.00 -8.55 17.92
C GLU A 61 -22.54 -10.01 18.01
N GLY A 62 -22.48 -10.58 19.21
CA GLY A 62 -22.18 -11.99 19.45
C GLY A 62 -23.21 -12.94 18.79
N GLN A 63 -24.50 -12.66 18.91
CA GLN A 63 -25.55 -13.45 18.25
C GLN A 63 -25.55 -13.35 16.72
N THR A 64 -25.10 -12.23 16.15
CA THR A 64 -24.93 -12.11 14.69
C THR A 64 -23.72 -12.88 14.15
N ALA A 65 -22.70 -13.14 14.99
CA ALA A 65 -21.53 -13.94 14.63
C ALA A 65 -21.85 -15.45 14.60
N ASP A 66 -22.73 -15.93 15.49
CA ASP A 66 -23.11 -17.35 15.57
C ASP A 66 -24.03 -17.84 14.43
N VAL A 67 -24.65 -16.94 13.67
CA VAL A 67 -25.54 -17.30 12.54
C VAL A 67 -24.78 -17.53 11.22
N VAL A 68 -23.46 -17.32 11.19
CA VAL A 68 -22.64 -17.36 9.95
C VAL A 68 -21.68 -18.57 9.85
N ALA A 69 -21.65 -19.48 10.83
CA ALA A 69 -20.78 -20.67 10.77
C ALA A 69 -21.58 -22.00 10.72
N PRO A 70 -21.42 -22.86 9.69
CA PRO A 70 -22.00 -24.19 9.70
C PRO A 70 -21.06 -25.19 10.39
N GLY A 71 -21.59 -25.89 11.39
CA GLY A 71 -21.11 -27.21 11.79
C GLY A 71 -20.27 -27.28 13.06
N THR A 72 -20.92 -27.68 14.16
CA THR A 72 -20.59 -28.85 15.02
C THR A 72 -21.10 -28.60 16.45
N THR A 73 -21.83 -29.59 16.96
CA THR A 73 -22.41 -29.70 18.31
C THR A 73 -21.48 -29.30 19.47
N PRO A 74 -21.97 -28.61 20.51
CA PRO A 74 -21.28 -28.51 21.79
C PRO A 74 -21.89 -29.46 22.84
N ALA A 75 -21.02 -30.28 23.44
CA ALA A 75 -21.27 -30.91 24.73
C ALA A 75 -20.77 -29.98 25.84
N LEU A 76 -21.65 -29.80 26.82
CA LEU A 76 -21.52 -29.08 28.09
C LEU A 76 -20.30 -29.56 28.92
N ILE A 77 -19.65 -28.66 29.66
CA ILE A 77 -19.36 -28.77 31.11
C ILE A 77 -18.84 -27.42 31.65
N SER A 78 -19.27 -27.15 32.88
CA SER A 78 -19.23 -25.93 33.68
C SER A 78 -18.06 -25.93 34.69
N GLN A 79 -17.93 -24.79 35.39
CA GLN A 79 -17.23 -24.53 36.68
C GLN A 79 -15.78 -24.06 36.55
N SER A 80 -15.49 -22.76 36.74
CA SER A 80 -15.49 -21.91 37.95
C SER A 80 -14.21 -22.03 38.76
N GLU A 81 -13.45 -20.94 38.87
CA GLU A 81 -12.60 -20.66 40.02
C GLU A 81 -12.27 -19.16 40.14
N SER A 82 -12.03 -18.75 41.37
CA SER A 82 -12.09 -17.39 41.91
C SER A 82 -10.68 -16.84 42.21
N SER A 83 -10.46 -15.53 42.09
CA SER A 83 -9.84 -14.74 43.18
C SER A 83 -9.57 -13.26 42.87
N VAL A 84 -10.05 -12.43 43.79
CA VAL A 84 -9.40 -11.32 44.50
C VAL A 84 -8.70 -10.22 43.68
N THR A 85 -9.21 -8.99 43.78
CA THR A 85 -8.41 -7.77 43.63
C THR A 85 -8.51 -6.90 44.88
N VAL A 86 -7.35 -6.43 45.31
CA VAL A 86 -7.06 -5.56 46.46
C VAL A 86 -7.19 -4.09 46.07
N ALA A 87 -7.51 -3.29 47.08
CA ALA A 87 -7.76 -1.85 47.05
C ALA A 87 -6.57 -1.02 46.53
N ALA A 88 -6.88 0.01 45.73
CA ALA A 88 -5.95 1.07 45.34
C ALA A 88 -6.24 2.33 46.17
N VAL A 89 -5.20 2.84 46.82
CA VAL A 89 -5.20 4.07 47.62
C VAL A 89 -4.81 5.23 46.71
N ALA A 90 -5.58 6.31 46.79
CA ALA A 90 -5.34 7.57 46.10
C ALA A 90 -4.38 8.45 46.88
N GLU A 91 -3.44 9.11 46.19
CA GLU A 91 -2.81 10.34 46.66
C GLU A 91 -2.27 11.10 45.44
N THR A 92 -2.79 12.31 45.21
CA THR A 92 -2.22 13.29 44.29
C THR A 92 -2.02 14.62 45.01
N GLU A 93 -0.81 15.12 44.78
CA GLU A 93 -0.09 16.29 45.25
C GLU A 93 -0.88 17.59 45.50
N ALA A 94 -0.48 18.26 46.58
CA ALA A 94 -0.80 19.64 46.89
C ALA A 94 0.17 20.60 46.19
N THR A 95 -0.41 21.64 45.60
CA THR A 95 0.26 22.82 45.05
C THR A 95 0.46 23.86 46.15
N MET A 96 1.65 24.47 46.25
CA MET A 96 1.78 25.81 46.83
C MET A 96 2.84 26.61 46.09
N ALA A 97 2.40 27.80 45.67
CA ALA A 97 3.09 28.76 44.87
C ALA A 97 4.00 29.69 45.69
N THR A 98 4.93 30.25 44.95
CA THR A 98 5.97 31.22 45.22
C THR A 98 5.48 32.57 45.77
N VAL A 99 6.24 33.16 46.68
CA VAL A 99 6.23 34.60 46.96
C VAL A 99 7.57 35.18 46.52
N ALA A 100 7.48 36.21 45.68
CA ALA A 100 8.56 36.91 45.02
C ALA A 100 9.32 37.87 45.95
N THR A 101 10.60 38.13 45.65
CA THR A 101 11.21 39.45 45.92
C THR A 101 12.33 39.73 44.91
N GLU A 102 12.20 40.85 44.20
CA GLU A 102 13.20 41.48 43.32
C GLU A 102 14.03 42.52 44.10
N GLU A 103 15.34 42.46 43.89
CA GLU A 103 16.36 43.51 43.63
C GLU A 103 16.49 44.86 44.39
N GLN A 104 17.69 45.01 45.01
CA GLN A 104 18.71 46.11 44.90
C GLN A 104 18.44 47.56 45.42
N PRO A 105 19.48 48.45 45.56
CA PRO A 105 20.92 48.28 45.88
C PRO A 105 21.55 49.34 46.86
N SER A 106 22.84 49.14 47.21
CA SER A 106 23.90 50.14 47.61
C SER A 106 23.79 50.83 49.00
N HIS A 107 24.84 51.19 49.77
CA HIS A 107 26.20 51.68 49.45
C HIS A 107 27.08 51.73 50.76
N VAL A 108 28.37 51.32 50.69
CA VAL A 108 29.62 51.74 51.44
C VAL A 108 29.70 51.82 53.00
N PRO A 109 30.91 51.91 53.63
CA PRO A 109 32.27 51.47 53.26
C PRO A 109 33.06 50.73 54.37
N ALA A 110 34.29 50.32 54.01
CA ALA A 110 35.36 49.70 54.78
C ALA A 110 35.85 50.46 56.05
N GLN A 111 36.43 49.74 57.03
CA GLN A 111 37.87 49.74 57.35
C GLN A 111 38.23 49.02 58.69
N VAL A 112 39.19 48.08 58.58
CA VAL A 112 40.45 47.86 59.36
C VAL A 112 40.42 47.53 60.87
N ALA A 113 40.97 46.35 61.23
CA ALA A 113 42.09 46.11 62.18
C ALA A 113 42.10 44.60 62.58
N GLU A 114 43.06 43.82 62.10
CA GLU A 114 44.30 43.40 62.79
C GLU A 114 44.10 42.54 64.06
N VAL A 115 44.47 41.26 63.97
CA VAL A 115 44.87 40.44 65.12
C VAL A 115 46.18 39.73 64.78
N SER A 116 47.10 39.90 65.73
CA SER A 116 48.43 39.32 65.90
C SER A 116 48.45 37.79 65.99
N SER A 117 49.53 37.16 65.55
CA SER A 117 50.14 36.06 66.32
C SER A 117 51.58 35.76 65.88
N ASP A 118 52.44 35.85 66.87
CA ASP A 118 53.82 35.41 67.02
C ASP A 118 53.95 33.87 66.94
N VAL A 119 55.00 33.37 66.26
CA VAL A 119 55.64 32.08 66.61
C VAL A 119 57.13 32.18 66.30
N THR A 120 57.91 32.06 67.37
CA THR A 120 59.37 31.88 67.39
C THR A 120 59.70 30.39 67.35
N VAL A 121 60.66 29.97 66.51
CA VAL A 121 61.36 28.68 66.65
C VAL A 121 62.86 28.90 66.53
N ASN A 122 63.56 28.59 67.63
CA ASN A 122 65.00 28.44 67.69
C ASN A 122 65.41 27.12 67.05
N SER A 123 66.49 27.14 66.27
CA SER A 123 67.48 26.06 66.25
C SER A 123 68.87 26.64 66.01
N THR A 124 69.73 26.34 66.98
CA THR A 124 71.18 26.48 67.00
C THR A 124 71.85 25.60 65.96
N GLU A 125 72.92 26.09 65.33
CA GLU A 125 74.01 25.23 64.90
C GLU A 125 75.35 25.98 64.88
N GLU A 126 76.36 25.26 65.35
CA GLU A 126 77.71 25.68 65.65
C GLU A 126 78.57 25.86 64.40
N ALA A 127 79.62 26.66 64.60
CA ALA A 127 80.70 26.90 63.67
C ALA A 127 81.47 25.63 63.29
N ASN A 128 81.92 25.55 62.03
CA ASN A 128 83.36 25.50 61.80
C ASN A 128 83.80 25.78 60.36
N ASP A 129 85.00 26.35 60.35
CA ASP A 129 86.08 26.28 59.38
C ASP A 129 86.19 27.29 58.23
N VAL A 130 87.35 27.93 58.25
CA VAL A 130 87.80 29.05 57.44
C VAL A 130 88.85 28.50 56.50
N SER A 131 88.57 28.53 55.19
CA SER A 131 89.61 28.50 54.16
C SER A 131 89.47 29.77 53.32
N LYS A 132 90.55 30.55 53.36
CA LYS A 132 90.71 31.88 52.81
C LYS A 132 91.33 31.69 51.42
N GLU A 133 90.63 32.02 50.34
CA GLU A 133 91.29 32.37 49.08
C GLU A 133 90.39 33.20 48.14
N GLU A 134 90.95 34.35 47.80
CA GLU A 134 90.75 35.25 46.65
C GLU A 134 89.36 35.44 46.03
N ARG A 135 88.81 36.64 46.30
CA ARG A 135 87.69 37.27 45.62
C ARG A 135 88.09 37.71 44.20
N PRO A 136 87.44 37.22 43.13
CA PRO A 136 87.54 37.86 41.82
C PRO A 136 86.78 39.19 41.87
N GLU A 137 87.41 40.26 41.36
CA GLU A 137 86.76 41.54 41.13
C GLU A 137 85.51 41.36 40.26
N LEU A 138 84.35 41.70 40.81
CA LEU A 138 83.12 41.88 40.05
C LEU A 138 83.28 43.11 39.15
N VAL A 139 83.65 42.85 37.89
CA VAL A 139 83.60 43.81 36.79
C VAL A 139 82.20 44.45 36.76
N LYS A 140 82.12 45.73 37.10
CA LYS A 140 80.91 46.54 36.95
C LYS A 140 80.55 46.58 35.47
N LYS A 141 79.63 45.72 35.02
CA LYS A 141 78.97 45.91 33.71
C LYS A 141 78.28 47.27 33.74
N VAL A 142 78.83 48.23 33.01
CA VAL A 142 78.21 49.53 32.75
C VAL A 142 77.08 49.27 31.77
N TYR A 143 75.86 49.15 32.29
CA TYR A 143 74.67 49.10 31.47
C TYR A 143 74.44 50.49 30.87
N LYS A 144 74.50 50.60 29.53
CA LYS A 144 74.04 51.78 28.80
C LYS A 144 72.64 51.48 28.28
N TRP A 145 71.66 52.23 28.75
CA TRP A 145 70.28 52.15 28.25
C TRP A 145 70.11 53.21 27.17
N ASN A 146 69.67 52.81 25.98
CA ASN A 146 69.59 53.71 24.83
C ASN A 146 68.34 54.60 24.89
N THR A 147 67.34 54.23 25.70
CA THR A 147 66.11 55.02 25.92
C THR A 147 65.74 55.16 27.39
N LYS A 148 65.03 56.24 27.73
CA LYS A 148 64.51 56.49 29.09
C LYS A 148 63.49 55.43 29.53
N GLU A 149 62.79 54.81 28.58
CA GLU A 149 61.83 53.74 28.86
C GLU A 149 62.55 52.41 29.17
N GLU A 150 63.59 52.08 28.42
CA GLU A 150 64.45 50.92 28.67
C GLU A 150 65.17 51.01 30.03
N ALA A 151 65.63 52.21 30.42
CA ALA A 151 66.21 52.44 31.75
C ALA A 151 65.18 52.27 32.89
N LYS A 152 63.92 52.70 32.67
CA LYS A 152 62.82 52.46 33.62
C LYS A 152 62.47 50.98 33.69
N GLN A 153 62.47 50.27 32.56
CA GLN A 153 62.17 48.86 32.50
C GLN A 153 63.24 48.02 33.22
N ALA A 154 64.53 48.28 32.95
CA ALA A 154 65.64 47.64 33.66
C ALA A 154 65.61 47.90 35.17
N PHE A 155 65.15 49.08 35.60
CA PHE A 155 64.94 49.37 37.02
C PHE A 155 63.76 48.60 37.62
N LYS A 156 62.66 48.40 36.88
CA LYS A 156 61.52 47.55 37.30
C LYS A 156 61.90 46.06 37.34
N GLU A 157 62.69 45.59 36.39
CA GLU A 157 63.22 44.22 36.37
C GLU A 157 64.15 43.96 37.54
N LEU A 158 65.01 44.93 37.90
CA LEU A 158 65.82 44.86 39.11
C LEU A 158 64.96 44.69 40.37
N LEU A 159 63.86 45.44 40.48
CA LEU A 159 62.91 45.31 41.60
C LEU A 159 62.28 43.91 41.62
N LYS A 160 61.92 43.35 40.46
CA LYS A 160 61.37 42.00 40.32
C LYS A 160 62.37 40.91 40.71
N GLU A 161 63.59 40.96 40.18
CA GLU A 161 64.66 39.98 40.45
C GLU A 161 65.12 39.96 41.91
N LYS A 162 65.10 41.12 42.58
CA LYS A 162 65.43 41.23 44.00
C LYS A 162 64.26 40.87 44.92
N GLY A 163 63.15 40.37 44.37
CA GLY A 163 62.00 39.90 45.13
C GLY A 163 61.30 41.01 45.91
N VAL A 164 61.30 42.24 45.38
CA VAL A 164 60.64 43.37 46.06
C VAL A 164 59.13 43.17 45.99
N SER A 165 58.51 42.90 47.14
CA SER A 165 57.06 42.69 47.25
C SER A 165 56.25 43.94 46.91
N SER A 166 55.02 43.72 46.42
CA SER A 166 54.02 44.76 46.15
C SER A 166 53.65 45.59 47.39
N ASN A 167 53.85 45.08 48.62
CA ASN A 167 53.60 45.81 49.87
C ASN A 167 54.83 46.56 50.41
N ALA A 168 56.03 46.36 49.85
CA ALA A 168 57.27 46.88 50.38
C ALA A 168 57.31 48.43 50.41
N SER A 169 57.98 49.00 51.41
CA SER A 169 58.27 50.44 51.47
C SER A 169 59.43 50.82 50.54
N TRP A 170 59.51 52.09 50.13
CA TRP A 170 60.64 52.57 49.31
C TRP A 170 61.99 52.34 49.99
N GLU A 171 62.06 52.47 51.31
CA GLU A 171 63.30 52.26 52.08
C GLU A 171 63.70 50.78 52.13
N GLN A 172 62.74 49.88 52.28
CA GLN A 172 62.97 48.43 52.24
C GLN A 172 63.43 47.98 50.85
N ALA A 173 62.74 48.44 49.81
CA ALA A 173 63.13 48.17 48.42
C ALA A 173 64.52 48.75 48.09
N MET A 174 64.79 50.00 48.52
CA MET A 174 66.06 50.67 48.31
C MET A 174 67.22 49.89 48.93
N LYS A 175 67.08 49.35 50.15
CA LYS A 175 68.11 48.51 50.78
C LYS A 175 68.45 47.26 49.95
N LEU A 176 67.46 46.67 49.28
CA LEU A 176 67.64 45.47 48.45
C LEU A 176 68.34 45.75 47.11
N ILE A 177 68.16 46.96 46.57
CA ILE A 177 68.63 47.31 45.21
C ILE A 177 69.83 48.26 45.19
N ILE A 178 70.16 48.97 46.27
CA ILE A 178 71.17 50.07 46.28
C ILE A 178 72.56 49.65 45.82
N ASN A 179 72.94 48.38 46.07
CA ASN A 179 74.23 47.83 45.69
C ASN A 179 74.27 47.25 44.27
N ASP A 180 73.13 47.18 43.57
CA ASP A 180 73.07 46.66 42.21
C ASP A 180 73.50 47.74 41.20
N PRO A 181 74.37 47.43 40.23
CA PRO A 181 74.77 48.38 39.18
C PRO A 181 73.59 49.02 38.43
N ARG A 182 72.48 48.29 38.25
CA ARG A 182 71.26 48.76 37.59
C ARG A 182 70.46 49.78 38.42
N TYR A 183 70.76 49.95 39.72
CA TYR A 183 70.15 51.01 40.55
C TYR A 183 70.47 52.41 40.03
N SER A 184 71.62 52.58 39.37
CA SER A 184 72.02 53.86 38.76
C SER A 184 71.33 54.14 37.43
N ALA A 185 70.44 53.26 36.94
CA ALA A 185 69.71 53.42 35.68
C ALA A 185 68.86 54.68 35.59
N LEU A 186 68.28 55.07 36.71
CA LEU A 186 67.52 56.30 36.82
C LEU A 186 68.34 57.26 37.68
N PRO A 187 68.85 58.39 37.17
CA PRO A 187 69.74 59.25 37.94
C PRO A 187 69.03 60.02 39.04
N LYS A 188 67.73 60.34 38.86
CA LYS A 188 66.95 61.16 39.80
C LYS A 188 66.17 60.30 40.79
N LEU A 189 66.23 60.65 42.08
CA LEU A 189 65.46 59.97 43.13
C LEU A 189 63.95 60.02 42.89
N SER A 190 63.43 61.13 42.34
CA SER A 190 62.02 61.25 41.95
C SER A 190 61.63 60.26 40.85
N GLU A 191 62.49 60.06 39.85
CA GLU A 191 62.27 59.09 38.76
C GLU A 191 62.34 57.65 39.27
N LYS A 192 63.25 57.35 40.20
CA LYS A 192 63.31 56.05 40.89
C LYS A 192 62.06 55.76 41.71
N LYS A 193 61.60 56.72 42.54
CA LYS A 193 60.36 56.61 43.32
C LYS A 193 59.13 56.45 42.42
N GLN A 194 59.07 57.18 41.30
CA GLN A 194 58.00 57.04 40.31
C GLN A 194 58.01 55.65 39.65
N ALA A 195 59.17 55.16 39.24
CA ALA A 195 59.32 53.82 38.66
C ALA A 195 58.99 52.71 39.67
N PHE A 196 59.34 52.89 40.94
CA PHE A 196 58.99 51.98 42.04
C PHE A 196 57.49 51.96 42.35
N ASN A 197 56.83 53.11 42.43
CA ASN A 197 55.38 53.14 42.63
C ASN A 197 54.65 52.50 41.44
N ALA A 198 55.12 52.74 40.20
CA ALA A 198 54.59 52.07 39.01
C ALA A 198 54.86 50.56 39.02
N TYR A 199 56.00 50.11 39.55
CA TYR A 199 56.30 48.70 39.78
C TYR A 199 55.34 48.11 40.82
N LYS A 200 55.17 48.74 42.00
CA LYS A 200 54.25 48.25 43.05
C LYS A 200 52.84 48.01 42.51
N VAL A 201 52.29 48.99 41.79
CA VAL A 201 50.94 48.88 41.18
C VAL A 201 50.89 47.77 40.14
N GLN A 202 51.93 47.63 39.32
CA GLN A 202 52.02 46.57 38.30
C GLN A 202 52.15 45.18 38.94
N THR A 203 53.02 45.00 39.92
CA THR A 203 53.25 43.74 40.64
C THR A 203 52.03 43.33 41.43
N GLU A 204 51.37 44.25 42.13
CA GLU A 204 50.10 43.96 42.83
C GLU A 204 49.01 43.50 41.85
N LYS A 205 48.97 44.11 40.65
CA LYS A 205 48.06 43.71 39.58
C LYS A 205 48.41 42.34 39.00
N GLU A 206 49.69 42.04 38.78
CA GLU A 206 50.19 40.74 38.35
C GLU A 206 49.89 39.64 39.38
N GLU A 207 50.19 39.86 40.66
CA GLU A 207 49.91 38.90 41.75
C GLU A 207 48.40 38.61 41.88
N LYS A 208 47.55 39.65 41.79
CA LYS A 208 46.08 39.47 41.79
C LYS A 208 45.60 38.69 40.57
N GLU A 209 46.18 38.93 39.39
CA GLU A 209 45.83 38.21 38.18
C GLU A 209 46.32 36.75 38.23
N GLU A 210 47.54 36.49 38.69
CA GLU A 210 48.07 35.13 38.90
C GLU A 210 47.23 34.35 39.92
N ALA A 211 46.83 34.98 41.02
CA ALA A 211 45.92 34.36 41.99
C ALA A 211 44.55 34.05 41.37
N ARG A 212 44.01 34.94 40.53
CA ARG A 212 42.76 34.73 39.79
C ARG A 212 42.88 33.58 38.79
N ILE A 213 43.98 33.50 38.05
CA ILE A 213 44.25 32.42 37.09
C ILE A 213 44.37 31.09 37.83
N LYS A 214 45.19 31.01 38.88
CA LYS A 214 45.38 29.78 39.68
C LYS A 214 44.07 29.29 40.31
N TYR A 215 43.24 30.21 40.80
CA TYR A 215 41.93 29.88 41.35
C TYR A 215 40.97 29.36 40.26
N LYS A 216 40.95 29.98 39.08
CA LYS A 216 40.19 29.48 37.92
C LYS A 216 40.67 28.08 37.50
N GLU A 217 41.98 27.87 37.41
CA GLU A 217 42.57 26.55 37.11
C GLU A 217 42.21 25.50 38.15
N SER A 218 42.17 25.87 39.43
CA SER A 218 41.76 24.97 40.52
C SER A 218 40.30 24.53 40.38
N LYS A 219 39.40 25.46 40.02
CA LYS A 219 38.00 25.12 39.71
C LYS A 219 37.87 24.21 38.50
N GLU A 220 38.54 24.52 37.39
CA GLU A 220 38.50 23.69 36.18
C GLU A 220 39.09 22.29 36.42
N THR A 221 40.16 22.20 37.22
CA THR A 221 40.77 20.92 37.60
C THR A 221 39.85 20.10 38.48
N PHE A 222 39.20 20.72 39.47
CA PHE A 222 38.20 20.08 40.31
C PHE A 222 37.00 19.56 39.51
N GLN A 223 36.47 20.38 38.59
CA GLN A 223 35.39 19.99 37.70
C GLN A 223 35.79 18.77 36.85
N ARG A 224 36.92 18.84 36.13
CA ARG A 224 37.40 17.72 35.30
C ARG A 224 37.67 16.46 36.10
N PHE A 225 38.16 16.61 37.33
CA PHE A 225 38.36 15.49 38.25
C PHE A 225 37.02 14.79 38.51
N LEU A 226 35.98 15.51 38.93
CA LEU A 226 34.67 14.92 39.18
C LEU A 226 34.02 14.33 37.92
N GLU A 227 34.12 15.00 36.77
CA GLU A 227 33.51 14.55 35.50
C GLU A 227 34.06 13.22 34.96
N ASN A 228 35.30 12.87 35.32
CA ASN A 228 36.01 11.72 34.75
C ASN A 228 36.37 10.66 35.80
N HIS A 229 36.06 10.89 37.06
CA HIS A 229 36.39 9.93 38.12
C HIS A 229 35.46 8.72 38.08
N GLU A 230 36.01 7.50 38.05
CA GLU A 230 35.27 6.25 37.90
C GLU A 230 34.15 6.03 38.94
N LYS A 231 34.40 6.47 40.18
CA LYS A 231 33.43 6.35 41.28
C LYS A 231 32.40 7.48 41.35
N MET A 232 32.51 8.48 40.48
CA MET A 232 31.58 9.59 40.41
C MET A 232 30.51 9.28 39.36
N THR A 233 29.25 9.43 39.74
CA THR A 233 28.08 9.18 38.88
C THR A 233 27.01 10.23 39.13
N SER A 234 26.03 10.32 38.24
CA SER A 234 24.89 11.26 38.37
C SER A 234 24.06 11.11 39.66
N THR A 235 24.16 9.97 40.35
CA THR A 235 23.42 9.67 41.60
C THR A 235 24.26 9.85 42.87
N THR A 236 25.54 10.17 42.73
CA THR A 236 26.47 10.30 43.85
C THR A 236 26.18 11.58 44.63
N ARG A 237 25.64 11.46 45.86
CA ARG A 237 25.31 12.60 46.75
C ARG A 237 26.56 13.36 47.23
N TYR A 238 26.44 14.67 47.46
CA TYR A 238 27.57 15.55 47.81
C TYR A 238 28.35 15.06 49.04
N LYS A 239 27.64 14.69 50.13
CA LYS A 239 28.27 14.13 51.34
C LYS A 239 29.08 12.86 51.07
N LYS A 240 28.63 12.03 50.12
CA LYS A 240 29.36 10.83 49.70
C LYS A 240 30.58 11.20 48.87
N ALA A 241 30.47 12.18 47.97
CA ALA A 241 31.62 12.71 47.24
C ALA A 241 32.68 13.30 48.18
N GLU A 242 32.26 14.06 49.20
CA GLU A 242 33.14 14.60 50.23
C GLU A 242 33.84 13.50 51.03
N GLN A 243 33.13 12.45 51.41
CA GLN A 243 33.73 11.30 52.09
C GLN A 243 34.78 10.59 51.21
N MET A 244 34.58 10.56 49.89
CA MET A 244 35.49 9.89 48.96
C MET A 244 36.71 10.74 48.56
N PHE A 245 36.52 12.06 48.47
CA PHE A 245 37.49 12.96 47.85
C PHE A 245 37.99 14.06 48.79
N GLY A 246 37.47 14.15 50.01
CA GLY A 246 37.75 15.21 50.98
C GLY A 246 39.23 15.41 51.28
N ASP A 247 39.98 14.32 51.37
CA ASP A 247 41.42 14.32 51.66
C ASP A 247 42.29 14.66 50.43
N GLN A 248 41.70 14.80 49.24
CA GLN A 248 42.45 15.09 48.03
C GLN A 248 42.73 16.59 47.88
N GLU A 249 43.91 16.92 47.38
CA GLU A 249 44.33 18.31 47.14
C GLU A 249 43.35 19.03 46.20
N VAL A 250 42.91 18.36 45.14
CA VAL A 250 41.92 18.89 44.18
C VAL A 250 40.59 19.30 44.83
N TRP A 251 40.21 18.67 45.95
CA TRP A 251 39.02 18.99 46.71
C TRP A 251 39.26 20.16 47.67
N SER A 252 40.41 20.18 48.35
CA SER A 252 40.75 21.20 49.35
C SER A 252 41.11 22.56 48.75
N CYS A 253 41.63 22.60 47.51
CA CYS A 253 42.01 23.85 46.83
C CYS A 253 40.82 24.74 46.38
N VAL A 254 39.59 24.23 46.46
CA VAL A 254 38.36 24.96 46.05
C VAL A 254 37.47 25.21 47.28
N PRO A 255 37.03 26.46 47.52
CA PRO A 255 36.11 26.79 48.60
C PRO A 255 34.78 26.02 48.50
N GLU A 256 34.16 25.73 49.64
CA GLU A 256 32.96 24.87 49.69
C GLU A 256 31.79 25.37 48.85
N ARG A 257 31.54 26.69 48.83
CA ARG A 257 30.49 27.29 47.98
C ARG A 257 30.70 26.92 46.52
N ASP A 258 31.92 27.10 46.01
CA ASP A 258 32.23 26.81 44.62
C ASP A 258 32.25 25.30 44.35
N ARG A 259 32.65 24.48 45.35
CA ARG A 259 32.56 23.01 45.24
C ARG A 259 31.13 22.56 45.04
N GLN A 260 30.17 23.13 45.77
CA GLN A 260 28.75 22.79 45.65
C GLN A 260 28.20 23.20 44.28
N GLU A 261 28.49 24.42 43.81
CA GLU A 261 28.10 24.90 42.47
C GLU A 261 28.67 23.99 41.36
N ILE A 262 29.98 23.73 41.38
CA ILE A 262 30.64 22.85 40.39
C ILE A 262 30.07 21.43 40.47
N TYR A 263 29.81 20.91 41.67
CA TYR A 263 29.25 19.58 41.85
C TYR A 263 27.86 19.44 41.21
N GLU A 264 26.99 20.44 41.36
CA GLU A 264 25.65 20.44 40.73
C GLU A 264 25.76 20.42 39.20
N ASP A 265 26.64 21.25 38.63
CA ASP A 265 26.91 21.27 37.20
C ASP A 265 27.46 19.93 36.69
N VAL A 266 28.38 19.32 37.44
CA VAL A 266 28.95 18.01 37.10
C VAL A 266 27.89 16.92 37.19
N LEU A 267 27.02 16.92 38.20
CA LEU A 267 25.92 15.94 38.26
C LEU A 267 24.99 16.04 37.06
N PHE A 268 24.63 17.26 36.65
CA PHE A 268 23.81 17.48 35.47
C PHE A 268 24.51 16.97 34.19
N TYR A 269 25.79 17.29 34.03
CA TYR A 269 26.61 16.81 32.92
C TYR A 269 26.71 15.28 32.90
N LEU A 270 26.98 14.65 34.04
CA LEU A 270 27.06 13.18 34.16
C LEU A 270 25.71 12.53 33.85
N ALA A 271 24.60 13.05 34.38
CA ALA A 271 23.27 12.54 34.08
C ALA A 271 22.96 12.59 32.58
N LYS A 272 23.34 13.69 31.91
CA LYS A 272 23.19 13.85 30.47
C LYS A 272 24.10 12.89 29.69
N LYS A 273 25.36 12.74 30.11
CA LYS A 273 26.35 11.84 29.48
C LYS A 273 25.92 10.37 29.61
N GLU A 274 25.57 9.92 30.81
CA GLU A 274 25.09 8.57 31.09
C GLU A 274 23.81 8.24 30.31
N LYS A 275 22.84 9.17 30.25
CA LYS A 275 21.62 8.99 29.46
C LYS A 275 21.90 8.84 27.97
N GLU A 276 22.82 9.64 27.43
CA GLU A 276 23.20 9.55 26.03
C GLU A 276 23.98 8.26 25.73
N GLN A 277 24.88 7.84 26.62
CA GLN A 277 25.58 6.55 26.52
C GLN A 277 24.59 5.37 26.55
N ALA A 278 23.61 5.38 27.46
CA ALA A 278 22.56 4.36 27.51
C ALA A 278 21.73 4.31 26.22
N LYS A 279 21.41 5.47 25.64
CA LYS A 279 20.71 5.56 24.35
C LYS A 279 21.56 5.01 23.20
N GLN A 280 22.85 5.32 23.17
CA GLN A 280 23.78 4.82 22.16
C GLN A 280 23.97 3.30 22.28
N LEU A 281 24.10 2.79 23.50
CA LEU A 281 24.21 1.35 23.75
C LEU A 281 22.93 0.62 23.32
N ARG A 282 21.75 1.11 23.71
CA ARG A 282 20.46 0.55 23.25
C ARG A 282 20.38 0.51 21.72
N LYS A 283 20.79 1.59 21.05
CA LYS A 283 20.80 1.66 19.58
C LYS A 283 21.80 0.66 18.96
N ARG A 284 23.02 0.56 19.49
CA ARG A 284 24.05 -0.41 19.05
C ARG A 284 23.52 -1.84 19.19
N ASN A 285 22.97 -2.16 20.36
CA ASN A 285 22.44 -3.48 20.68
C ASN A 285 21.27 -3.85 19.77
N TRP A 286 20.37 -2.91 19.52
CA TRP A 286 19.26 -3.08 18.57
C TRP A 286 19.77 -3.40 17.16
N GLU A 287 20.69 -2.59 16.64
CA GLU A 287 21.25 -2.77 15.30
C GLU A 287 22.03 -4.09 15.18
N ALA A 288 22.76 -4.48 16.22
CA ALA A 288 23.49 -5.74 16.27
C ALA A 288 22.53 -6.95 16.26
N LEU A 289 21.52 -6.97 17.13
CA LEU A 289 20.53 -8.05 17.16
C LEU A 289 19.80 -8.17 15.83
N LYS A 290 19.35 -7.04 15.26
CA LYS A 290 18.71 -7.01 13.96
C LYS A 290 19.61 -7.60 12.87
N ASN A 291 20.88 -7.21 12.81
CA ASN A 291 21.82 -7.73 11.83
C ASN A 291 22.05 -9.25 12.01
N ILE A 292 22.06 -9.75 13.24
CA ILE A 292 22.16 -11.20 13.49
C ILE A 292 20.92 -11.91 12.93
N LEU A 293 19.71 -11.42 13.25
CA LEU A 293 18.45 -11.95 12.73
C LEU A 293 18.41 -11.93 11.19
N ASP A 294 18.78 -10.82 10.56
CA ASP A 294 18.79 -10.65 9.09
C ASP A 294 19.74 -11.64 8.37
N ASN A 295 20.80 -12.11 9.04
CA ASN A 295 21.76 -13.06 8.48
C ASN A 295 21.49 -14.53 8.88
N MET A 296 20.46 -14.80 9.69
CA MET A 296 20.11 -16.15 10.11
C MET A 296 19.16 -16.82 9.11
N ALA A 297 19.69 -17.73 8.30
CA ALA A 297 18.91 -18.47 7.29
C ALA A 297 17.85 -19.42 7.86
N ASN A 298 17.97 -19.79 9.14
CA ASN A 298 17.03 -20.64 9.87
C ASN A 298 15.86 -19.86 10.50
N VAL A 299 15.93 -18.53 10.55
CA VAL A 299 14.80 -17.70 10.96
C VAL A 299 13.91 -17.47 9.74
N THR A 300 12.65 -17.80 9.89
CA THR A 300 11.61 -17.66 8.86
C THR A 300 10.46 -16.84 9.42
N TYR A 301 9.52 -16.43 8.56
CA TYR A 301 8.31 -15.70 8.98
C TYR A 301 7.41 -16.47 9.97
N ARG A 302 7.64 -17.78 10.19
CA ARG A 302 6.89 -18.62 11.14
C ARG A 302 7.64 -18.87 12.44
N THR A 303 8.90 -18.46 12.52
CA THR A 303 9.75 -18.74 13.66
C THR A 303 9.20 -18.02 14.90
N THR A 304 9.12 -18.74 16.01
CA THR A 304 8.67 -18.21 17.29
C THR A 304 9.84 -17.60 18.06
N TRP A 305 9.55 -16.73 19.03
CA TRP A 305 10.59 -16.15 19.88
C TRP A 305 11.41 -17.22 20.63
N SER A 306 10.76 -18.30 21.10
CA SER A 306 11.46 -19.38 21.81
C SER A 306 12.48 -20.10 20.92
N GLU A 307 12.15 -20.32 19.64
CA GLU A 307 13.08 -20.93 18.68
C GLU A 307 14.19 -19.96 18.31
N ALA A 308 13.85 -18.68 18.06
CA ALA A 308 14.82 -17.64 17.76
C ALA A 308 15.81 -17.43 18.91
N GLN A 309 15.36 -17.48 20.16
CA GLN A 309 16.23 -17.37 21.32
C GLN A 309 17.26 -18.50 21.37
N GLN A 310 16.87 -19.74 21.04
CA GLN A 310 17.82 -20.85 20.96
C GLN A 310 18.84 -20.61 19.84
N TYR A 311 18.39 -20.15 18.66
CA TYR A 311 19.28 -19.81 17.55
C TYR A 311 20.25 -18.68 17.89
N LEU A 312 19.81 -17.68 18.66
CA LEU A 312 20.66 -16.60 19.15
C LEU A 312 21.72 -17.12 20.13
N LEU A 313 21.35 -18.01 21.06
CA LEU A 313 22.31 -18.64 21.98
C LEU A 313 23.35 -19.51 21.26
N ASP A 314 22.95 -20.15 20.16
CA ASP A 314 23.85 -20.95 19.32
C ASP A 314 24.71 -20.08 18.36
N ASN A 315 24.40 -18.77 18.24
CA ASN A 315 25.13 -17.85 17.38
C ASN A 315 26.34 -17.24 18.11
N PRO A 316 27.59 -17.47 17.64
CA PRO A 316 28.79 -16.95 18.32
C PRO A 316 28.81 -15.44 18.51
N THR A 317 28.28 -14.67 17.55
CA THR A 317 28.29 -13.20 17.62
C THR A 317 27.36 -12.66 18.71
N PHE A 318 26.31 -13.39 19.06
CA PHE A 318 25.44 -13.07 20.19
C PHE A 318 25.99 -13.65 21.50
N ALA A 319 26.52 -14.88 21.47
CA ALA A 319 27.06 -15.57 22.63
C ALA A 319 28.31 -14.91 23.22
N GLU A 320 29.10 -14.18 22.42
CA GLU A 320 30.33 -13.51 22.85
C GLU A 320 30.12 -12.02 23.24
N ASP A 321 29.00 -11.38 22.89
CA ASP A 321 28.70 -9.97 23.21
C ASP A 321 27.88 -9.87 24.51
N GLU A 322 28.55 -9.67 25.64
CA GLU A 322 27.92 -9.53 26.96
C GLU A 322 26.97 -8.34 27.06
N GLU A 323 27.31 -7.21 26.42
CA GLU A 323 26.46 -6.02 26.39
C GLU A 323 25.16 -6.29 25.63
N LEU A 324 25.22 -7.11 24.56
CA LEU A 324 24.04 -7.51 23.79
C LEU A 324 23.17 -8.51 24.56
N GLN A 325 23.76 -9.47 25.28
CA GLN A 325 23.00 -10.40 26.13
C GLN A 325 22.25 -9.69 27.27
N ASN A 326 22.84 -8.60 27.78
CA ASN A 326 22.26 -7.77 28.83
C ASN A 326 21.29 -6.70 28.31
N MET A 327 20.95 -6.71 27.01
CA MET A 327 19.95 -5.78 26.47
C MET A 327 18.58 -5.98 27.13
N ASP A 328 17.73 -4.96 27.07
CA ASP A 328 16.38 -5.06 27.62
C ASP A 328 15.55 -6.13 26.88
N LYS A 329 14.84 -6.97 27.64
CA LYS A 329 14.07 -8.09 27.08
C LYS A 329 12.92 -7.63 26.20
N GLU A 330 12.31 -6.49 26.53
CA GLU A 330 11.26 -5.88 25.72
C GLU A 330 11.84 -5.41 24.39
N ASP A 331 13.00 -4.75 24.41
CA ASP A 331 13.68 -4.31 23.18
C ASP A 331 14.04 -5.48 22.28
N ALA A 332 14.53 -6.59 22.84
CA ALA A 332 14.84 -7.80 22.09
C ALA A 332 13.58 -8.39 21.43
N LEU A 333 12.46 -8.43 22.15
CA LEU A 333 11.17 -8.89 21.63
C LEU A 333 10.62 -8.00 20.52
N ILE A 334 10.67 -6.67 20.68
CA ILE A 334 10.21 -5.74 19.64
C ILE A 334 11.10 -5.86 18.40
N CYS A 335 12.42 -5.94 18.56
CA CYS A 335 13.34 -6.12 17.43
C CYS A 335 13.04 -7.41 16.66
N PHE A 336 12.74 -8.50 17.38
CA PHE A 336 12.35 -9.76 16.78
C PHE A 336 10.98 -9.69 16.08
N GLU A 337 9.97 -9.09 16.72
CA GLU A 337 8.65 -8.91 16.14
C GLU A 337 8.71 -8.09 14.84
N GLU A 338 9.50 -7.00 14.82
CA GLU A 338 9.71 -6.19 13.62
C GLU A 338 10.38 -7.00 12.49
N HIS A 339 11.36 -7.84 12.83
CA HIS A 339 12.02 -8.72 11.86
C HIS A 339 11.06 -9.77 11.30
N ILE A 340 10.28 -10.46 12.14
CA ILE A 340 9.28 -11.44 11.68
C ILE A 340 8.21 -10.78 10.82
N ARG A 341 7.68 -9.60 11.21
CA ARG A 341 6.72 -8.84 10.39
C ARG A 341 7.30 -8.47 9.02
N ALA A 342 8.59 -8.14 8.95
CA ALA A 342 9.25 -7.88 7.68
C ALA A 342 9.29 -9.13 6.80
N LEU A 343 9.63 -10.30 7.37
CA LEU A 343 9.62 -11.59 6.66
C LEU A 343 8.21 -12.00 6.22
N GLU A 344 7.19 -11.82 7.06
CA GLU A 344 5.78 -12.09 6.72
C GLU A 344 5.33 -11.25 5.53
N LYS A 345 5.72 -9.97 5.52
CA LYS A 345 5.42 -9.06 4.42
C LYS A 345 6.12 -9.49 3.13
N GLU A 346 7.39 -9.88 3.19
CA GLU A 346 8.15 -10.36 2.03
C GLU A 346 7.54 -11.65 1.45
N GLU A 347 7.16 -12.61 2.30
CA GLU A 347 6.48 -13.85 1.89
C GLU A 347 5.15 -13.56 1.18
N GLU A 348 4.32 -12.66 1.73
CA GLU A 348 3.06 -12.28 1.09
C GLU A 348 3.31 -11.55 -0.24
N GLU A 349 4.31 -10.68 -0.32
CA GLU A 349 4.71 -10.03 -1.58
C GLU A 349 5.16 -11.04 -2.63
N GLU A 350 5.96 -12.05 -2.28
CA GLU A 350 6.37 -13.13 -3.19
C GLU A 350 5.21 -14.01 -3.63
N LYS A 351 4.28 -14.33 -2.72
CA LYS A 351 3.04 -15.03 -3.05
C LYS A 351 2.19 -14.22 -4.04
N GLN A 352 2.02 -12.92 -3.81
CA GLN A 352 1.31 -12.04 -4.74
C GLN A 352 2.01 -11.93 -6.09
N LYS A 353 3.35 -11.80 -6.12
CA LYS A 353 4.13 -11.82 -7.37
C LYS A 353 3.94 -13.13 -8.14
N THR A 354 3.92 -14.26 -7.43
CA THR A 354 3.70 -15.58 -8.02
C THR A 354 2.29 -15.70 -8.61
N LEU A 355 1.25 -15.28 -7.89
CA LEU A 355 -0.13 -15.24 -8.39
C LEU A 355 -0.28 -14.33 -9.61
N LEU A 356 0.37 -13.16 -9.63
CA LEU A 356 0.35 -12.25 -10.77
C LEU A 356 1.08 -12.83 -11.98
N ARG A 357 2.24 -13.47 -11.79
CA ARG A 357 2.97 -14.19 -12.85
C ARG A 357 2.10 -15.30 -13.44
N GLU A 358 1.41 -16.05 -12.59
CA GLU A 358 0.51 -17.11 -12.99
C GLU A 358 -0.66 -16.56 -13.82
N ARG A 359 -1.36 -15.54 -13.31
CA ARG A 359 -2.46 -14.87 -14.04
C ARG A 359 -2.03 -14.34 -15.40
N ARG A 360 -0.83 -13.75 -15.48
CA ARG A 360 -0.24 -13.25 -16.74
C ARG A 360 0.06 -14.41 -17.71
N ARG A 361 0.62 -15.52 -17.22
CA ARG A 361 0.87 -16.74 -18.00
C ARG A 361 -0.45 -17.30 -18.55
N GLN A 362 -1.47 -17.42 -17.72
CA GLN A 362 -2.80 -17.88 -18.12
C GLN A 362 -3.43 -16.99 -19.20
N ARG A 363 -3.34 -15.66 -19.06
CA ARG A 363 -3.78 -14.72 -20.11
C ARG A 363 -3.03 -14.94 -21.42
N LYS A 364 -1.70 -15.09 -21.39
CA LYS A 364 -0.89 -15.37 -22.58
C LYS A 364 -1.27 -16.69 -23.23
N ASN A 365 -1.59 -17.72 -22.44
CA ASN A 365 -2.06 -18.99 -22.98
C ASN A 365 -3.40 -18.83 -23.71
N ARG A 366 -4.33 -18.02 -23.16
CA ARG A 366 -5.59 -17.67 -23.84
C ARG A 366 -5.36 -16.95 -25.16
N GLU A 367 -4.50 -15.93 -25.15
CA GLU A 367 -4.16 -15.17 -26.37
C GLU A 367 -3.47 -16.05 -27.42
N SER A 368 -2.59 -16.96 -26.98
CA SER A 368 -1.93 -17.92 -27.86
C SER A 368 -2.91 -18.91 -28.48
N PHE A 369 -3.88 -19.41 -27.70
CA PHE A 369 -4.95 -20.26 -28.20
C PHE A 369 -5.89 -19.50 -29.15
N GLN A 370 -6.18 -18.22 -28.87
CA GLN A 370 -6.97 -17.40 -29.79
C GLN A 370 -6.26 -17.24 -31.15
N LYS A 371 -4.95 -16.97 -31.13
CA LYS A 371 -4.13 -16.92 -32.34
C LYS A 371 -4.10 -18.25 -33.09
N PHE A 372 -4.14 -19.38 -32.37
CA PHE A 372 -4.28 -20.69 -33.01
C PHE A 372 -5.61 -20.83 -33.76
N LEU A 373 -6.72 -20.34 -33.20
CA LEU A 373 -8.00 -20.33 -33.90
C LEU A 373 -7.95 -19.43 -35.15
N ASP A 374 -7.28 -18.28 -35.07
CA ASP A 374 -7.03 -17.42 -36.23
C ASP A 374 -6.25 -18.16 -37.31
N GLU A 375 -5.17 -18.85 -36.94
CA GLU A 375 -4.40 -19.67 -37.88
C GLU A 375 -5.27 -20.75 -38.52
N LEU A 376 -6.11 -21.47 -37.76
CA LEU A 376 -7.03 -22.47 -38.33
C LEU A 376 -8.04 -21.84 -39.30
N HIS A 377 -8.50 -20.61 -39.03
CA HIS A 377 -9.41 -19.89 -39.90
C HIS A 377 -8.73 -19.45 -41.20
N ASP A 378 -7.52 -18.89 -41.10
CA ASP A 378 -6.72 -18.46 -42.25
C ASP A 378 -6.39 -19.63 -43.20
N HIS A 379 -6.20 -20.84 -42.66
CA HIS A 379 -6.00 -22.06 -43.45
C HIS A 379 -7.30 -22.69 -43.98
N GLY A 380 -8.46 -22.08 -43.69
CA GLY A 380 -9.78 -22.58 -44.10
C GLY A 380 -10.23 -23.85 -43.37
N GLN A 381 -9.54 -24.25 -42.29
CA GLN A 381 -9.89 -25.41 -41.47
C GLN A 381 -10.98 -25.06 -40.44
N LEU A 382 -11.08 -23.79 -40.05
CA LEU A 382 -12.10 -23.27 -39.15
C LEU A 382 -12.97 -22.23 -39.87
N HIS A 383 -14.29 -22.37 -39.77
CA HIS A 383 -15.27 -21.46 -40.37
C HIS A 383 -16.57 -21.39 -39.53
N SER A 384 -17.53 -20.55 -39.92
CA SER A 384 -18.75 -20.28 -39.13
C SER A 384 -19.68 -21.48 -38.91
N MET A 385 -19.47 -22.58 -39.64
CA MET A 385 -20.24 -23.83 -39.53
C MET A 385 -19.46 -24.96 -38.85
N SER A 386 -18.19 -24.75 -38.49
CA SER A 386 -17.37 -25.79 -37.87
C SER A 386 -17.93 -26.22 -36.52
N ALA A 387 -18.02 -27.52 -36.29
CA ALA A 387 -18.44 -28.07 -35.00
C ALA A 387 -17.22 -28.41 -34.12
N TRP A 388 -17.33 -28.18 -32.81
CA TRP A 388 -16.25 -28.49 -31.88
C TRP A 388 -15.80 -29.95 -31.96
N ILE A 389 -16.75 -30.89 -32.09
CA ILE A 389 -16.46 -32.32 -32.09
C ILE A 389 -15.61 -32.73 -33.30
N GLU A 390 -15.80 -32.06 -34.44
CA GLU A 390 -15.04 -32.27 -35.68
C GLU A 390 -13.66 -31.64 -35.60
N MET A 391 -13.55 -30.48 -34.95
CA MET A 391 -12.29 -29.76 -34.77
C MET A 391 -11.43 -30.31 -33.63
N TYR A 392 -12.03 -31.04 -32.69
CA TYR A 392 -11.35 -31.52 -31.49
C TYR A 392 -10.07 -32.34 -31.76
N PRO A 393 -10.02 -33.28 -32.74
CA PRO A 393 -8.78 -34.02 -33.04
C PRO A 393 -7.62 -33.10 -33.44
N THR A 394 -7.88 -32.07 -34.24
CA THR A 394 -6.87 -31.08 -34.65
C THR A 394 -6.50 -30.16 -33.48
N VAL A 395 -7.51 -29.69 -32.74
CA VAL A 395 -7.31 -28.74 -31.64
C VAL A 395 -6.58 -29.37 -30.45
N SER A 396 -6.92 -30.60 -30.07
CA SER A 396 -6.32 -31.31 -28.93
C SER A 396 -4.87 -31.75 -29.17
N ALA A 397 -4.46 -31.86 -30.44
CA ALA A 397 -3.07 -32.16 -30.80
C ALA A 397 -2.12 -30.96 -30.63
N ASP A 398 -2.62 -29.72 -30.58
CA ASP A 398 -1.79 -28.51 -30.46
C ASP A 398 -1.39 -28.25 -28.99
N ILE A 399 -0.12 -27.86 -28.78
CA ILE A 399 0.40 -27.56 -27.44
C ILE A 399 -0.33 -26.40 -26.76
N ARG A 400 -0.85 -25.44 -27.52
CA ARG A 400 -1.59 -24.28 -27.01
C ARG A 400 -2.92 -24.68 -26.38
N PHE A 401 -3.54 -25.75 -26.85
CA PHE A 401 -4.72 -26.35 -26.20
C PHE A 401 -4.34 -26.94 -24.84
N ASN A 402 -3.27 -27.74 -24.78
CA ASN A 402 -2.81 -28.36 -23.53
C ASN A 402 -2.41 -27.31 -22.49
N ASN A 403 -1.74 -26.23 -22.92
CA ASN A 403 -1.35 -25.11 -22.08
C ASN A 403 -2.55 -24.39 -21.44
N MET A 404 -3.74 -24.51 -22.02
CA MET A 404 -4.98 -23.89 -21.53
C MET A 404 -5.74 -24.75 -20.51
N LEU A 405 -5.42 -26.04 -20.38
CA LEU A 405 -6.15 -26.96 -19.50
C LEU A 405 -5.91 -26.65 -18.02
N GLY A 406 -6.97 -26.82 -17.21
CA GLY A 406 -6.92 -26.61 -15.75
C GLY A 406 -6.85 -25.15 -15.30
N GLN A 407 -6.89 -24.18 -16.22
CA GLN A 407 -6.90 -22.75 -15.87
C GLN A 407 -8.32 -22.25 -15.57
N PRO A 408 -8.48 -21.29 -14.63
CA PRO A 408 -9.78 -20.67 -14.38
C PRO A 408 -10.18 -19.71 -15.53
N GLY A 409 -11.49 -19.55 -15.73
CA GLY A 409 -12.09 -18.68 -16.74
C GLY A 409 -12.53 -19.43 -17.99
N SER A 410 -12.53 -18.76 -19.15
CA SER A 410 -12.96 -19.34 -20.43
C SER A 410 -12.11 -20.55 -20.81
N THR A 411 -12.78 -21.68 -21.04
CA THR A 411 -12.15 -22.92 -21.49
C THR A 411 -11.81 -22.84 -22.99
N PRO A 412 -10.97 -23.75 -23.53
CA PRO A 412 -10.77 -23.86 -24.97
C PRO A 412 -12.08 -23.98 -25.78
N LEU A 413 -13.06 -24.71 -25.25
CA LEU A 413 -14.37 -24.86 -25.87
C LEU A 413 -15.13 -23.52 -25.90
N ASP A 414 -15.07 -22.74 -24.83
CA ASP A 414 -15.74 -21.43 -24.78
C ASP A 414 -15.12 -20.47 -25.78
N LEU A 415 -13.78 -20.39 -25.83
CA LEU A 415 -13.07 -19.56 -26.80
C LEU A 415 -13.39 -19.96 -28.24
N PHE A 416 -13.45 -21.26 -28.53
CA PHE A 416 -13.89 -21.75 -29.85
C PHE A 416 -15.33 -21.34 -30.17
N LYS A 417 -16.26 -21.49 -29.22
CA LYS A 417 -17.66 -21.10 -29.42
C LYS A 417 -17.79 -19.61 -29.67
N PHE A 418 -17.11 -18.78 -28.89
CA PHE A 418 -17.09 -17.33 -29.10
C PHE A 418 -16.55 -16.99 -30.49
N TYR A 419 -15.45 -17.63 -30.90
CA TYR A 419 -14.88 -17.42 -32.22
C TYR A 419 -15.85 -17.78 -33.34
N VAL A 420 -16.45 -18.96 -33.31
CA VAL A 420 -17.44 -19.40 -34.32
C VAL A 420 -18.67 -18.49 -34.33
N GLU A 421 -19.11 -18.00 -33.16
CA GLU A 421 -20.23 -17.06 -33.08
C GLU A 421 -19.88 -15.70 -33.70
N ASP A 422 -18.66 -15.20 -33.49
CA ASP A 422 -18.16 -13.97 -34.14
C ASP A 422 -18.11 -14.14 -35.67
N LEU A 423 -17.72 -15.32 -36.18
CA LEU A 423 -17.79 -15.63 -37.62
C LEU A 423 -19.23 -15.61 -38.14
N LYS A 424 -20.19 -16.17 -37.38
CA LYS A 424 -21.62 -16.15 -37.75
C LYS A 424 -22.21 -14.75 -37.70
N ALA A 425 -21.79 -13.91 -36.75
CA ALA A 425 -22.28 -12.54 -36.64
C ALA A 425 -21.98 -11.72 -37.91
N ARG A 426 -20.88 -12.03 -38.60
CA ARG A 426 -20.52 -11.43 -39.90
C ARG A 426 -21.40 -11.87 -41.08
N TYR A 427 -22.24 -12.90 -40.91
CA TYR A 427 -23.03 -13.49 -41.99
C TYR A 427 -23.89 -12.49 -42.75
N HIS A 428 -24.57 -11.57 -42.06
CA HIS A 428 -25.48 -10.64 -42.72
C HIS A 428 -24.76 -9.68 -43.68
N ASP A 429 -23.60 -9.16 -43.26
CA ASP A 429 -22.77 -8.28 -44.06
C ASP A 429 -22.12 -9.04 -45.22
N GLU A 430 -21.57 -10.21 -44.95
CA GLU A 430 -20.96 -11.08 -45.96
C GLU A 430 -21.98 -11.57 -46.99
N LYS A 431 -23.21 -11.91 -46.57
CA LYS A 431 -24.31 -12.26 -47.46
C LYS A 431 -24.66 -11.12 -48.41
N ARG A 432 -24.54 -9.86 -47.97
CA ARG A 432 -24.76 -8.70 -48.85
C ARG A 432 -23.68 -8.64 -49.92
N ILE A 433 -22.41 -8.79 -49.54
CA ILE A 433 -21.27 -8.83 -50.46
C ILE A 433 -21.43 -9.97 -51.48
N ILE A 434 -21.82 -11.18 -51.02
CA ILE A 434 -22.07 -12.34 -51.87
C ILE A 434 -23.16 -12.04 -52.91
N LYS A 435 -24.28 -11.44 -52.49
CA LYS A 435 -25.36 -11.04 -53.43
C LYS A 435 -24.88 -10.01 -54.44
N ASP A 436 -24.02 -9.08 -54.03
CA ASP A 436 -23.44 -8.08 -54.93
C ASP A 436 -22.53 -8.75 -55.97
N ILE A 437 -21.68 -9.70 -55.56
CA ILE A 437 -20.84 -10.49 -56.48
C ILE A 437 -21.70 -11.23 -57.50
N LEU A 438 -22.74 -11.94 -57.05
CA LEU A 438 -23.61 -12.72 -57.93
C LEU A 438 -24.32 -11.83 -58.96
N ARG A 439 -24.78 -10.64 -58.55
CA ARG A 439 -25.38 -9.66 -59.46
C ARG A 439 -24.37 -9.17 -60.50
N ASP A 440 -23.17 -8.82 -60.08
CA ASP A 440 -22.12 -8.29 -60.97
C ASP A 440 -21.64 -9.35 -61.97
N LYS A 441 -21.63 -10.62 -61.55
CA LYS A 441 -21.25 -11.78 -62.38
C LYS A 441 -22.43 -12.38 -63.18
N GLY A 442 -23.66 -11.92 -62.94
CA GLY A 442 -24.86 -12.40 -63.62
C GLY A 442 -25.29 -13.83 -63.27
N LEU A 443 -24.85 -14.39 -62.13
CA LEU A 443 -25.25 -15.73 -61.70
C LEU A 443 -26.57 -15.66 -60.90
N LEU A 444 -27.62 -16.27 -61.45
CA LEU A 444 -28.88 -16.50 -60.74
C LEU A 444 -28.88 -17.91 -60.15
N VAL A 445 -29.09 -18.01 -58.83
CA VAL A 445 -29.23 -19.30 -58.16
C VAL A 445 -30.62 -19.89 -58.45
N GLU A 446 -30.62 -21.06 -59.06
CA GLU A 446 -31.76 -21.90 -59.42
C GLU A 446 -31.69 -23.25 -58.67
N VAL A 447 -32.75 -24.07 -58.74
CA VAL A 447 -32.85 -25.35 -58.00
C VAL A 447 -31.77 -26.36 -58.41
N ASN A 448 -31.27 -26.27 -59.64
CA ASN A 448 -30.22 -27.12 -60.19
C ASN A 448 -28.81 -26.52 -60.06
N THR A 449 -28.65 -25.33 -59.49
CA THR A 449 -27.32 -24.70 -59.35
C THR A 449 -26.49 -25.47 -58.33
N GLY A 450 -25.31 -25.93 -58.74
CA GLY A 450 -24.38 -26.64 -57.87
C GLY A 450 -23.56 -25.70 -56.97
N PHE A 451 -23.14 -26.20 -55.81
CA PHE A 451 -22.28 -25.40 -54.91
C PHE A 451 -20.90 -25.11 -55.53
N GLU A 452 -20.36 -26.02 -56.35
CA GLU A 452 -19.04 -25.83 -56.99
C GLU A 452 -19.06 -24.65 -57.98
N GLU A 453 -20.10 -24.54 -58.80
CA GLU A 453 -20.31 -23.43 -59.72
C GLU A 453 -20.44 -22.11 -58.95
N PHE A 454 -21.30 -22.09 -57.95
CA PHE A 454 -21.51 -20.93 -57.08
C PHE A 454 -20.21 -20.49 -56.38
N GLY A 455 -19.48 -21.44 -55.80
CA GLY A 455 -18.22 -21.21 -55.11
C GLY A 455 -17.14 -20.68 -56.06
N SER A 456 -17.02 -21.24 -57.27
CA SER A 456 -16.08 -20.78 -58.30
C SER A 456 -16.35 -19.33 -58.71
N VAL A 457 -17.62 -18.97 -58.91
CA VAL A 457 -18.01 -17.60 -59.26
C VAL A 457 -17.64 -16.61 -58.16
N ILE A 458 -17.91 -16.96 -56.89
CA ILE A 458 -17.57 -16.09 -55.76
C ILE A 458 -16.06 -15.97 -55.61
N SER A 459 -15.33 -17.09 -55.57
CA SER A 459 -13.87 -17.11 -55.39
C SER A 459 -13.10 -16.40 -56.51
N SER A 460 -13.71 -16.23 -57.69
CA SER A 460 -13.13 -15.43 -58.79
C SER A 460 -13.14 -13.92 -58.54
N ASP A 461 -13.91 -13.43 -57.57
CA ASP A 461 -14.01 -12.01 -57.21
C ASP A 461 -13.06 -11.66 -56.07
N LYS A 462 -12.33 -10.54 -56.20
CA LYS A 462 -11.40 -10.06 -55.17
C LYS A 462 -12.06 -9.87 -53.79
N ARG A 463 -13.36 -9.54 -53.75
CA ARG A 463 -14.14 -9.35 -52.52
C ARG A 463 -14.31 -10.65 -51.73
N ALA A 464 -14.11 -11.81 -52.35
CA ALA A 464 -14.23 -13.10 -51.68
C ALA A 464 -13.10 -13.38 -50.69
N THR A 465 -11.97 -12.69 -50.79
CA THR A 465 -10.80 -12.89 -49.90
C THR A 465 -11.09 -12.65 -48.42
N THR A 466 -12.10 -11.82 -48.10
CA THR A 466 -12.48 -11.52 -46.71
C THR A 466 -13.69 -12.30 -46.23
N LEU A 467 -14.29 -13.15 -47.08
CA LEU A 467 -15.52 -13.87 -46.77
C LEU A 467 -15.20 -15.20 -46.08
N ASP A 468 -15.94 -15.52 -45.03
CA ASP A 468 -15.83 -16.83 -44.37
C ASP A 468 -16.43 -17.93 -45.26
N ALA A 469 -15.71 -19.05 -45.40
CA ALA A 469 -16.14 -20.17 -46.23
C ALA A 469 -17.47 -20.79 -45.76
N GLY A 470 -17.71 -20.81 -44.45
CA GLY A 470 -18.97 -21.24 -43.84
C GLY A 470 -20.12 -20.30 -44.20
N ASN A 471 -19.89 -18.99 -44.13
CA ASN A 471 -20.87 -17.99 -44.52
C ASN A 471 -21.19 -18.03 -46.02
N ILE A 472 -20.20 -18.32 -46.88
CA ILE A 472 -20.44 -18.60 -48.30
C ILE A 472 -21.40 -19.79 -48.47
N LYS A 473 -21.18 -20.87 -47.71
CA LYS A 473 -22.06 -22.05 -47.74
C LYS A 473 -23.46 -21.76 -47.19
N LEU A 474 -23.57 -21.01 -46.10
CA LEU A 474 -24.85 -20.56 -45.54
C LEU A 474 -25.62 -19.65 -46.52
N ALA A 475 -24.91 -18.79 -47.26
CA ALA A 475 -25.50 -17.93 -48.27
C ALA A 475 -26.03 -18.76 -49.44
N PHE A 476 -25.26 -19.76 -49.92
CA PHE A 476 -25.70 -20.69 -50.94
C PHE A 476 -26.97 -21.43 -50.53
N ASN A 477 -26.97 -22.09 -49.36
CA ASN A 477 -28.12 -22.83 -48.85
C ASN A 477 -29.37 -21.95 -48.74
N SER A 478 -29.22 -20.72 -48.22
CA SER A 478 -30.32 -19.76 -48.11
C SER A 478 -30.85 -19.27 -49.47
N LEU A 479 -29.98 -19.12 -50.48
CA LEU A 479 -30.39 -18.73 -51.82
C LEU A 479 -31.05 -19.88 -52.59
N LEU A 480 -30.57 -21.11 -52.38
CA LEU A 480 -31.13 -22.32 -52.96
C LEU A 480 -32.53 -22.60 -52.39
N GLU A 481 -32.71 -22.50 -51.07
CA GLU A 481 -34.03 -22.61 -50.43
C GLU A 481 -35.01 -21.55 -50.99
N LYS A 482 -34.52 -20.34 -51.25
CA LYS A 482 -35.32 -19.29 -51.89
C LYS A 482 -35.64 -19.61 -53.35
N ALA A 483 -34.75 -20.27 -54.08
CA ALA A 483 -35.01 -20.74 -55.44
C ALA A 483 -36.09 -21.83 -55.45
N GLU A 484 -35.98 -22.82 -54.57
CA GLU A 484 -36.98 -23.88 -54.38
C GLU A 484 -38.34 -23.33 -53.96
N ALA A 485 -38.37 -22.32 -53.09
CA ALA A 485 -39.62 -21.68 -52.70
C ALA A 485 -40.28 -20.92 -53.87
N ARG A 486 -39.48 -20.22 -54.70
CA ARG A 486 -39.97 -19.56 -55.91
C ARG A 486 -40.52 -20.56 -56.92
N GLU A 487 -39.84 -21.69 -57.12
CA GLU A 487 -40.29 -22.73 -58.04
C GLU A 487 -41.59 -23.38 -57.57
N ARG A 488 -41.68 -23.72 -56.28
CA ARG A 488 -42.93 -24.22 -55.68
C ARG A 488 -44.10 -23.23 -55.80
N GLU A 489 -43.86 -21.93 -55.64
CA GLU A 489 -44.91 -20.93 -55.85
C GLU A 489 -45.32 -20.80 -57.32
N ARG A 490 -44.36 -20.88 -58.24
CA ARG A 490 -44.63 -20.91 -59.69
C ARG A 490 -45.48 -22.13 -60.07
N GLU A 491 -45.12 -23.32 -59.58
CA GLU A 491 -45.91 -24.55 -59.79
C GLU A 491 -47.33 -24.40 -59.25
N LYS A 492 -47.50 -23.82 -58.06
CA LYS A 492 -48.83 -23.54 -57.50
C LYS A 492 -49.61 -22.51 -58.31
N GLU A 493 -48.97 -21.45 -58.80
CA GLU A 493 -49.61 -20.44 -59.62
C GLU A 493 -50.05 -21.02 -60.97
N GLU A 494 -49.18 -21.81 -61.61
CA GLU A 494 -49.49 -22.55 -62.83
C GLU A 494 -50.64 -23.54 -62.59
N ALA A 495 -50.62 -24.30 -61.48
CA ALA A 495 -51.71 -25.19 -61.10
C ALA A 495 -53.04 -24.43 -60.84
N ARG A 496 -53.00 -23.26 -60.20
CA ARG A 496 -54.19 -22.40 -60.01
C ARG A 496 -54.70 -21.85 -61.34
N LYS A 497 -53.81 -21.42 -62.23
CA LYS A 497 -54.16 -20.96 -63.58
C LYS A 497 -54.82 -22.07 -64.37
N MET A 498 -54.28 -23.29 -64.30
CA MET A 498 -54.88 -24.48 -64.91
C MET A 498 -56.27 -24.79 -64.33
N LYS A 499 -56.44 -24.77 -63.00
CA LYS A 499 -57.76 -24.95 -62.36
C LYS A 499 -58.78 -23.89 -62.77
N ARG A 500 -58.37 -22.62 -62.96
CA ARG A 500 -59.27 -21.56 -63.45
C ARG A 500 -59.71 -21.81 -64.89
N LYS A 501 -58.80 -22.22 -65.77
CA LYS A 501 -59.12 -22.62 -67.13
C LYS A 501 -60.11 -23.77 -67.14
N GLU A 502 -59.87 -24.78 -66.31
CA GLU A 502 -60.79 -25.91 -66.14
C GLU A 502 -62.18 -25.49 -65.63
N ALA A 503 -62.24 -24.61 -64.62
CA ALA A 503 -63.51 -24.11 -64.09
C ALA A 503 -64.29 -23.28 -65.14
N ALA A 504 -63.61 -22.44 -65.91
CA ALA A 504 -64.21 -21.70 -67.02
C ALA A 504 -64.77 -22.65 -68.08
N PHE A 505 -64.02 -23.72 -68.42
CA PHE A 505 -64.46 -24.75 -69.35
C PHE A 505 -65.69 -25.50 -68.82
N LYS A 506 -65.71 -25.90 -67.53
CA LYS A 506 -66.88 -26.52 -66.89
C LYS A 506 -68.09 -25.58 -66.86
N SER A 507 -67.89 -24.29 -66.64
CA SER A 507 -68.97 -23.28 -66.68
C SER A 507 -69.54 -23.12 -68.09
N MET A 508 -68.69 -23.14 -69.11
CA MET A 508 -69.10 -23.13 -70.53
C MET A 508 -69.96 -24.36 -70.85
N LEU A 509 -69.54 -25.56 -70.41
CA LEU A 509 -70.34 -26.78 -70.57
C LEU A 509 -71.71 -26.69 -69.87
N LYS A 510 -71.74 -26.11 -68.65
CA LYS A 510 -72.98 -25.91 -67.89
C LYS A 510 -73.97 -24.94 -68.56
N GLN A 511 -73.47 -23.95 -69.30
CA GLN A 511 -74.29 -22.95 -70.00
C GLN A 511 -74.63 -23.35 -71.45
N ALA A 512 -74.30 -24.58 -71.84
CA ALA A 512 -74.60 -25.09 -73.17
C ALA A 512 -76.08 -24.96 -73.50
N THR A 513 -76.38 -24.48 -74.72
CA THR A 513 -77.73 -24.37 -75.24
C THR A 513 -77.82 -25.11 -76.59
N PRO A 514 -78.62 -26.19 -76.72
CA PRO A 514 -79.41 -26.85 -75.66
C PRO A 514 -78.53 -27.46 -74.55
N PRO A 515 -79.07 -27.66 -73.33
CA PRO A 515 -78.36 -28.34 -72.24
C PRO A 515 -77.80 -29.70 -72.67
N LEU A 516 -76.69 -30.10 -72.04
CA LEU A 516 -76.07 -31.40 -72.30
C LEU A 516 -76.86 -32.50 -71.59
N GLU A 517 -77.27 -33.52 -72.34
CA GLU A 517 -77.90 -34.73 -71.78
C GLU A 517 -76.83 -35.68 -71.19
N PRO A 518 -77.13 -36.45 -70.12
CA PRO A 518 -76.16 -37.35 -69.47
C PRO A 518 -75.45 -38.33 -70.42
N GLU A 519 -76.11 -38.77 -71.50
CA GLU A 519 -75.58 -39.71 -72.50
C GLU A 519 -74.78 -39.03 -73.63
N ALA A 520 -74.57 -37.71 -73.56
CA ALA A 520 -73.86 -36.95 -74.59
C ALA A 520 -72.39 -37.37 -74.71
N THR A 521 -71.95 -37.66 -75.94
CA THR A 521 -70.54 -37.96 -76.23
C THR A 521 -69.76 -36.69 -76.57
N TRP A 522 -68.48 -36.66 -76.20
CA TRP A 522 -67.60 -35.53 -76.50
C TRP A 522 -67.57 -35.21 -77.99
N GLU A 523 -67.43 -36.22 -78.85
CA GLU A 523 -67.41 -36.04 -80.31
C GLU A 523 -68.70 -35.41 -80.86
N GLY A 524 -69.86 -35.66 -80.23
CA GLY A 524 -71.15 -35.13 -80.68
C GLY A 524 -71.43 -33.68 -80.25
N VAL A 525 -70.80 -33.20 -79.17
CA VAL A 525 -71.07 -31.86 -78.61
C VAL A 525 -69.92 -30.87 -78.78
N ARG A 526 -68.69 -31.36 -79.05
CA ARG A 526 -67.47 -30.55 -79.23
C ARG A 526 -67.65 -29.39 -80.21
N GLU A 527 -68.25 -29.65 -81.37
CA GLU A 527 -68.39 -28.65 -82.45
C GLU A 527 -69.17 -27.40 -82.00
N ARG A 528 -70.00 -27.52 -80.95
CA ARG A 528 -70.78 -26.41 -80.40
C ARG A 528 -69.92 -25.36 -79.68
N PHE A 529 -68.76 -25.76 -79.19
CA PHE A 529 -67.91 -24.93 -78.32
C PHE A 529 -66.65 -24.40 -79.01
N LEU A 530 -66.44 -24.69 -80.30
CA LEU A 530 -65.18 -24.35 -81.01
C LEU A 530 -64.84 -22.86 -81.00
N LYS A 531 -65.83 -21.97 -80.90
CA LYS A 531 -65.65 -20.51 -80.89
C LYS A 531 -65.66 -19.91 -79.48
N GLU A 532 -65.78 -20.75 -78.45
CA GLU A 532 -65.82 -20.29 -77.08
C GLU A 532 -64.40 -20.05 -76.53
N PRO A 533 -64.11 -18.89 -75.90
CA PRO A 533 -62.78 -18.59 -75.36
C PRO A 533 -62.29 -19.65 -74.35
N ALA A 534 -63.20 -20.16 -73.52
CA ALA A 534 -62.87 -21.19 -72.53
C ALA A 534 -62.44 -22.52 -73.19
N PHE A 535 -62.96 -22.83 -74.39
CA PHE A 535 -62.56 -24.00 -75.17
C PHE A 535 -61.17 -23.82 -75.79
N GLU A 536 -60.89 -22.64 -76.36
CA GLU A 536 -59.59 -22.30 -76.95
C GLU A 536 -58.46 -22.27 -75.89
N ASP A 537 -58.77 -21.81 -74.68
CA ASP A 537 -57.82 -21.66 -73.57
C ASP A 537 -57.19 -22.98 -73.08
N ILE A 538 -57.86 -24.11 -73.32
CA ILE A 538 -57.35 -25.46 -73.05
C ILE A 538 -56.86 -26.04 -74.37
N THR A 539 -55.57 -25.97 -74.64
CA THR A 539 -54.99 -26.34 -75.94
C THR A 539 -54.89 -27.84 -76.18
N LEU A 540 -54.76 -28.63 -75.12
CA LEU A 540 -54.65 -30.09 -75.20
C LEU A 540 -56.03 -30.74 -75.28
N GLU A 541 -56.29 -31.44 -76.39
CA GLU A 541 -57.57 -32.14 -76.61
C GLU A 541 -57.83 -33.24 -75.55
N SER A 542 -56.78 -33.90 -75.06
CA SER A 542 -56.89 -34.88 -73.96
C SER A 542 -57.41 -34.24 -72.67
N GLU A 543 -56.99 -33.01 -72.36
CA GLU A 543 -57.44 -32.28 -71.18
C GLU A 543 -58.92 -31.87 -71.33
N ARG A 544 -59.33 -31.42 -72.52
CA ARG A 544 -60.75 -31.13 -72.81
C ARG A 544 -61.63 -32.36 -72.60
N LYS A 545 -61.23 -33.51 -73.14
CA LYS A 545 -61.94 -34.79 -72.96
C LYS A 545 -62.03 -35.19 -71.48
N ARG A 546 -60.93 -35.07 -70.72
CA ARG A 546 -60.91 -35.35 -69.27
C ARG A 546 -61.91 -34.46 -68.54
N ILE A 547 -61.84 -33.15 -68.75
CA ILE A 547 -62.68 -32.17 -68.06
C ILE A 547 -64.15 -32.36 -68.41
N PHE A 548 -64.47 -32.67 -69.68
CA PHE A 548 -65.81 -33.02 -70.11
C PHE A 548 -66.31 -34.28 -69.42
N LYS A 549 -65.53 -35.35 -69.37
CA LYS A 549 -65.90 -36.60 -68.68
C LYS A 549 -66.16 -36.34 -67.18
N ASP A 550 -65.29 -35.57 -66.53
CA ASP A 550 -65.46 -35.19 -65.13
C ASP A 550 -66.74 -34.37 -64.93
N PHE A 551 -67.07 -33.48 -65.87
CA PHE A 551 -68.31 -32.71 -65.84
C PHE A 551 -69.55 -33.61 -66.01
N MET A 552 -69.54 -34.54 -66.98
CA MET A 552 -70.64 -35.47 -67.21
C MET A 552 -70.89 -36.36 -66.00
N HIS A 553 -69.84 -36.85 -65.33
CA HIS A 553 -69.99 -37.64 -64.10
C HIS A 553 -70.63 -36.83 -62.97
N VAL A 554 -70.32 -35.53 -62.86
CA VAL A 554 -70.98 -34.66 -61.89
C VAL A 554 -72.44 -34.40 -62.28
N LEU A 555 -72.72 -34.22 -63.57
CA LEU A 555 -74.08 -34.02 -64.10
C LEU A 555 -74.98 -35.24 -63.81
N GLU A 556 -74.48 -36.44 -64.10
CA GLU A 556 -75.17 -37.71 -63.85
C GLU A 556 -75.54 -37.87 -62.37
N HIS A 557 -74.60 -37.61 -61.46
CA HIS A 557 -74.88 -37.66 -60.02
C HIS A 557 -75.85 -36.57 -59.54
N VAL A 558 -75.81 -35.37 -60.11
CA VAL A 558 -76.77 -34.31 -59.76
C VAL A 558 -78.17 -34.70 -60.22
N GLU A 559 -78.32 -35.28 -61.40
CA GLU A 559 -79.61 -35.77 -61.89
C GLU A 559 -80.13 -36.98 -61.10
N GLU A 560 -79.26 -37.90 -60.69
CA GLU A 560 -79.62 -38.97 -59.75
C GLU A 560 -80.12 -38.41 -58.42
N HIS A 561 -79.43 -37.43 -57.84
CA HIS A 561 -79.82 -36.84 -56.56
C HIS A 561 -81.13 -36.06 -56.65
N VAL A 562 -81.33 -35.28 -57.73
CA VAL A 562 -82.60 -34.60 -57.98
C VAL A 562 -83.74 -35.60 -58.19
N ARG A 563 -83.47 -36.74 -58.85
CA ARG A 563 -84.43 -37.83 -59.03
C ARG A 563 -84.78 -38.50 -57.69
N ASP A 564 -83.81 -38.68 -56.81
CA ASP A 564 -84.02 -39.24 -55.47
C ASP A 564 -84.76 -38.25 -54.54
N GLU A 565 -84.43 -36.96 -54.56
CA GLU A 565 -85.16 -35.92 -53.79
C GLU A 565 -86.61 -35.73 -54.26
N LEU A 566 -86.86 -35.83 -55.57
CA LEU A 566 -88.21 -35.83 -56.13
C LEU A 566 -88.99 -37.07 -55.67
N ASN A 567 -88.34 -38.23 -55.61
CA ASN A 567 -88.95 -39.46 -55.09
C ASN A 567 -89.22 -39.38 -53.57
N GLU A 568 -88.35 -38.79 -52.76
CA GLU A 568 -88.59 -38.58 -51.32
C GLU A 568 -89.68 -37.52 -51.03
N SER A 569 -89.73 -36.45 -51.82
CA SER A 569 -90.76 -35.40 -51.71
C SER A 569 -92.15 -35.91 -52.10
N THR A 570 -92.22 -36.91 -52.98
CA THR A 570 -93.50 -37.60 -53.30
C THR A 570 -93.97 -38.56 -52.20
N PHE A 571 -93.15 -38.86 -51.20
CA PHE A 571 -93.48 -39.76 -50.09
C PHE A 571 -93.93 -39.04 -48.79
N THR A 572 -93.91 -37.70 -48.75
CA THR A 572 -94.28 -36.86 -47.59
C THR A 572 -95.53 -35.98 -47.79
N LEU A 573 -96.37 -36.30 -48.78
CA LEU A 573 -97.76 -35.86 -48.91
C LEU A 573 -98.68 -37.08 -48.81
#